data_AF-A0A3S5ALV5-F1
#
_entry.id   AF-A0A3S5ALV5-F1
#
_cell.length_a   1.000
_cell.length_b   1.000
_cell.length_c   1.000
_cell.angle_alpha   90.00
_cell.angle_beta   90.00
_cell.angle_gamma   90.00
#
_symmetry.space_group_name_H-M   'P 1'
#
loop_
_entity.id
_entity.type
_entity.pdbx_description
1 polymer ?
#
loop_
_entity_poly.entity_id
_entity_poly.type
_entity_poly.pdbx_seq_one_letter_code
_entity_poly.pdbx_strand_id
1 'polypeptide(L)'
;MLINIFQPLFEVTLNPKSHVKLHAFLQHVAGFDSVDDESKPESTTFDFDIATPDRWTSTDNPPYAYYIYYMYANITILNQLRR
;
A
#
# COMPACT_ATOMS: atom_id res chain seq x y z
N MET A 1 -1.42 -8.72 1.51
CA MET A 1 -0.28 -7.90 1.00
C MET A 1 -0.15 -6.57 1.73
N LEU A 2 -1.15 -5.68 1.68
CA LEU A 2 -1.07 -4.31 2.24
C LEU A 2 -0.59 -4.26 3.69
N ILE A 3 -1.07 -5.18 4.54
CA ILE A 3 -0.68 -5.25 5.96
C ILE A 3 0.83 -5.43 6.14
N ASN A 4 1.49 -6.20 5.26
CA ASN A 4 2.93 -6.47 5.33
C ASN A 4 3.76 -5.24 4.97
N ILE A 5 3.18 -4.29 4.23
CA ILE A 5 3.84 -3.03 3.86
C ILE A 5 3.51 -1.97 4.91
N PHE A 6 2.23 -1.71 5.16
CA PHE A 6 1.83 -0.52 5.89
C PHE A 6 1.77 -0.68 7.41
N GLN A 7 1.50 -1.88 7.93
CA GLN A 7 1.48 -2.07 9.39
C GLN A 7 2.83 -1.70 10.05
N PRO A 8 3.99 -2.23 9.61
CA PRO A 8 5.27 -1.85 10.24
C PRO A 8 5.58 -0.37 10.08
N LEU A 9 5.14 0.26 8.98
CA LEU A 9 5.31 1.70 8.73
C LEU A 9 4.45 2.55 9.66
N PHE A 10 3.22 2.14 9.95
CA PHE A 10 2.38 2.81 10.94
C PHE A 10 2.92 2.64 12.35
N GLU A 11 3.30 1.42 12.75
CA GLU A 11 3.85 1.13 14.08
C GLU A 11 5.10 1.96 14.37
N VAL A 12 6.05 2.03 13.44
CA VAL A 12 7.26 2.84 13.60
C VAL A 12 7.01 4.34 13.52
N THR A 13 5.96 4.77 12.81
CA THR A 13 5.55 6.17 12.75
C THR A 13 4.95 6.61 14.09
N LEU A 14 4.11 5.79 14.70
CA LEU A 14 3.49 6.07 16.01
C LEU A 14 4.48 5.92 17.16
N ASN A 15 5.44 4.99 17.05
CA ASN A 15 6.48 4.78 18.05
C ASN A 15 7.85 4.56 17.38
N PRO A 16 8.65 5.62 17.16
CA PRO A 16 9.98 5.51 16.54
C PRO A 16 10.97 4.58 17.25
N LYS A 17 10.78 4.35 18.56
CA LYS A 17 11.64 3.46 19.36
C LYS A 17 11.36 1.98 19.13
N SER A 18 10.19 1.63 18.58
CA SER A 18 9.83 0.24 18.27
C SER A 18 10.81 -0.36 17.24
N HIS A 19 11.22 0.43 16.25
CA HIS A 19 12.06 -0.01 15.14
C HIS A 19 13.02 1.11 14.70
N VAL A 20 14.04 1.40 15.50
CA VAL A 20 14.96 2.54 15.28
C VAL A 20 15.60 2.55 13.89
N LYS A 21 16.03 1.38 13.38
CA LYS A 21 16.63 1.26 12.04
C LYS A 21 15.62 1.56 10.92
N LEU A 22 14.39 1.09 11.06
CA LEU A 22 13.32 1.36 10.09
C LEU A 22 12.93 2.84 10.12
N HIS A 23 12.85 3.43 11.30
CA HIS A 23 12.58 4.87 11.44
C HIS A 23 13.64 5.71 10.70
N ALA A 24 14.92 5.40 10.90
CA ALA A 24 16.03 6.08 10.23
C ALA A 24 16.02 5.86 8.71
N PHE A 25 15.71 4.64 8.26
CA PHE A 25 15.55 4.34 6.84
C PHE A 25 14.45 5.19 6.20
N LEU A 26 13.29 5.31 6.86
CA LEU A 26 12.16 6.08 6.35
C LEU A 26 12.40 7.59 6.28
N GLN A 27 13.45 8.13 6.91
CA GLN A 27 13.87 9.52 6.69
C GLN A 27 14.49 9.75 5.30
N HIS A 28 14.92 8.67 4.64
CA HIS A 28 15.56 8.72 3.31
C HIS A 28 14.64 8.24 2.19
N VAL A 29 13.46 7.70 2.53
CA VAL A 29 12.49 7.22 1.55
C VAL A 29 11.68 8.40 1.02
N ALA A 30 11.71 8.59 -0.31
CA ALA A 30 11.01 9.69 -0.98
C ALA A 30 9.68 9.26 -1.62
N GLY A 31 9.50 7.97 -1.91
CA GLY A 31 8.31 7.49 -2.62
C GLY A 31 8.19 5.99 -2.65
N PHE A 32 7.00 5.54 -3.08
CA PHE A 32 6.69 4.15 -3.39
C PHE A 32 6.52 4.05 -4.89
N ASP A 33 7.21 3.09 -5.49
CA ASP A 33 7.12 2.78 -6.91
C ASP A 33 6.53 1.38 -7.07
N SER A 34 5.44 1.26 -7.82
CA SER A 34 4.77 -0.01 -8.10
C SER A 34 5.06 -0.42 -9.53
N VAL A 35 5.52 -1.65 -9.72
CA VAL A 35 5.89 -2.20 -11.03
C VAL A 35 5.01 -3.40 -11.37
N ASP A 36 4.55 -3.48 -12.61
CA ASP A 36 3.95 -4.68 -13.20
C ASP A 36 4.14 -4.67 -14.73
N ASP A 37 3.78 -5.75 -15.41
CA ASP A 37 3.78 -5.84 -16.88
C ASP A 37 2.56 -5.13 -17.47
N GLU A 38 2.74 -3.84 -17.74
CA GLU A 38 1.73 -2.93 -18.32
C GLU A 38 1.24 -3.35 -19.71
N SER A 39 1.89 -4.33 -20.36
CA SER A 39 1.45 -4.85 -21.65
C SER A 39 0.28 -5.85 -21.53
N LYS A 40 0.02 -6.36 -20.32
CA LYS A 40 -1.07 -7.32 -20.08
C LYS A 40 -2.42 -6.60 -20.05
N PRO A 41 -3.42 -7.08 -20.80
CA PRO A 41 -4.76 -6.53 -20.72
C PRO A 41 -5.37 -6.84 -19.35
N GLU A 42 -5.87 -5.80 -18.68
CA GLU A 42 -6.59 -5.93 -17.43
C GLU A 42 -8.09 -5.69 -17.59
N SER A 43 -8.87 -6.40 -16.79
CA SER A 43 -10.29 -6.11 -16.60
C SER A 43 -10.42 -4.75 -15.91
N THR A 44 -10.87 -3.74 -16.65
CA THR A 44 -10.96 -2.33 -16.24
C THR A 44 -12.03 -2.03 -15.19
N THR A 45 -12.83 -3.02 -14.77
CA THR A 45 -13.98 -2.78 -13.89
C THR A 45 -13.57 -2.70 -12.43
N PHE A 46 -13.04 -1.54 -12.02
CA PHE A 46 -12.99 -1.13 -10.62
C PHE A 46 -14.31 -0.40 -10.29
N ASP A 47 -15.32 -1.17 -9.91
CA ASP A 47 -16.66 -0.67 -9.56
C ASP A 47 -16.94 -0.85 -8.06
N PHE A 48 -18.00 -0.23 -7.55
CA PHE A 48 -18.37 -0.24 -6.13
C PHE A 48 -18.65 -1.64 -5.57
N ASP A 49 -18.97 -2.61 -6.43
CA ASP A 49 -19.23 -4.00 -6.06
C ASP A 49 -17.96 -4.84 -5.89
N ILE A 50 -16.77 -4.28 -6.12
CA ILE A 50 -15.51 -5.00 -5.97
C ILE A 50 -15.24 -5.33 -4.49
N ALA A 51 -14.77 -6.55 -4.23
CA ALA A 51 -14.45 -6.99 -2.87
C ALA A 51 -13.35 -6.11 -2.24
N THR A 52 -13.45 -5.82 -0.95
CA THR A 52 -12.39 -5.11 -0.20
C THR A 52 -11.14 -5.99 0.00
N PRO A 53 -9.97 -5.43 0.37
CA PRO A 53 -8.72 -6.20 0.42
C PRO A 53 -8.71 -7.35 1.42
N ASP A 54 -9.52 -7.25 2.48
CA ASP A 54 -9.76 -8.31 3.45
C ASP A 54 -10.67 -9.44 2.92
N ARG A 55 -11.45 -9.16 1.87
CA ARG A 55 -12.41 -10.09 1.25
C ARG A 55 -11.98 -10.58 -0.14
N TRP A 56 -10.82 -10.12 -0.63
CA TRP A 56 -10.29 -10.59 -1.91
C TRP A 56 -9.81 -12.04 -1.78
N THR A 57 -10.60 -12.98 -2.31
CA THR A 57 -10.28 -14.42 -2.28
C THR A 57 -9.91 -14.98 -3.65
N SER A 58 -9.96 -14.17 -4.71
CA SER A 58 -9.55 -14.62 -6.04
C SER A 58 -8.06 -14.96 -6.05
N THR A 59 -7.69 -16.01 -6.77
CA THR A 59 -6.29 -16.35 -7.06
C THR A 59 -5.67 -15.43 -8.11
N ASP A 60 -6.52 -14.73 -8.87
CA ASP A 60 -6.08 -13.77 -9.87
C ASP A 60 -5.66 -12.46 -9.19
N ASN A 61 -4.71 -11.77 -9.83
CA ASN A 61 -4.34 -10.42 -9.40
C ASN A 61 -5.55 -9.48 -9.53
N PRO A 62 -5.82 -8.64 -8.52
CA PRO A 62 -6.77 -7.56 -8.68
C PRO A 62 -6.27 -6.58 -9.76
N PRO A 63 -7.17 -5.84 -10.42
CA PRO A 63 -6.79 -4.83 -11.41
C PRO A 63 -5.82 -3.78 -10.84
N TYR A 64 -4.95 -3.20 -11.65
CA TYR A 64 -3.99 -2.20 -11.22
C TYR A 64 -4.64 -0.99 -10.52
N ALA A 65 -5.82 -0.55 -10.98
CA ALA A 65 -6.58 0.51 -10.34
C ALA A 65 -6.91 0.19 -8.87
N TYR A 66 -7.20 -1.08 -8.56
CA TYR A 66 -7.42 -1.56 -7.21
C TYR A 66 -6.15 -1.43 -6.37
N TYR A 67 -5.01 -1.89 -6.89
CA TYR A 67 -3.71 -1.76 -6.21
C TYR A 67 -3.38 -0.31 -5.88
N ILE A 68 -3.46 0.57 -6.89
CA ILE A 68 -3.11 1.98 -6.72
C ILE A 68 -4.04 2.69 -5.76
N TYR A 69 -5.34 2.41 -5.77
CA TYR A 69 -6.29 3.02 -4.83
C TYR A 69 -5.91 2.73 -3.37
N TYR A 70 -5.72 1.46 -3.02
CA TYR A 70 -5.40 1.10 -1.63
C TYR A 70 -3.97 1.48 -1.22
N MET A 71 -3.01 1.47 -2.16
CA MET A 71 -1.67 2.02 -1.92
C MET A 71 -1.75 3.52 -1.63
N TYR A 72 -2.43 4.29 -2.47
CA TYR A 72 -2.63 5.73 -2.30
C TYR A 72 -3.30 6.07 -0.96
N ALA A 73 -4.38 5.36 -0.61
CA ALA A 73 -5.10 5.60 0.64
C ALA A 73 -4.21 5.41 1.87
N ASN A 74 -3.45 4.31 1.92
CA ASN A 74 -2.54 4.05 3.03
C ASN A 74 -1.35 5.02 3.08
N ILE A 75 -0.73 5.33 1.93
CA ILE A 75 0.37 6.30 1.84
C ILE A 75 -0.09 7.68 2.30
N THR A 76 -1.30 8.08 1.93
CA THR A 76 -1.86 9.39 2.32
C THR A 76 -2.00 9.52 3.83
N ILE A 77 -2.58 8.51 4.50
CA ILE A 77 -2.73 8.50 5.96
C ILE A 77 -1.36 8.42 6.64
N LEU A 78 -0.45 7.57 6.15
CA LEU A 78 0.91 7.46 6.67
C LEU A 78 1.65 8.82 6.59
N ASN A 79 1.55 9.50 5.46
CA ASN A 79 2.17 10.81 5.26
C ASN A 79 1.55 11.88 6.15
N GLN A 80 0.24 11.85 6.40
CA GLN A 80 -0.41 12.76 7.33
C GLN A 80 0.10 12.59 8.76
N LEU A 81 0.38 11.36 9.19
CA LEU A 81 0.93 11.07 10.53
C LEU A 81 2.43 11.43 10.66
N ARG A 82 3.14 11.61 9.55
CA ARG A 82 4.58 11.92 9.50
C ARG A 82 4.88 13.40 9.23
N ARG A 83 3.85 14.25 9.23
CA ARG A 83 4.00 15.71 9.11
C ARG A 83 4.44 16.37 10.42
#